data_AF-A0A349E9H3-F1
#
_entry.id   AF-A0A349E9H3-F1
#
_cell.length_a   1.000
_cell.length_b   1.000
_cell.length_c   1.000
_cell.angle_alpha   90.00
_cell.angle_beta   90.00
_cell.angle_gamma   90.00
#
_symmetry.space_group_name_H-M   'P 1'
#
loop_
_entity.id
_entity.type
_entity.pdbx_description
1 polymer ?
#
loop_
_entity_poly.entity_id
_entity_poly.type
_entity_poly.pdbx_seq_one_letter_code
_entity_poly.pdbx_strand_id
1 'polypeptide(L)'
;MERFASSPIVGQALVIAAGLFLLMFMAEFVRSKSGELIEARMDTKAKADFLKNVSREFLTPVHLILANSKRLMASQSDKLDEPAKRHVTTVIKQSDRLHNLMYDLLEMAELESDSFEPEFELVEMTNFLGEIKNLMSPSVMEKGLE
;
A
#
# COMPACT_ATOMS: atom_id res chain seq x y z
N MET A 1 77.86 -2.58 -0.40
CA MET A 1 76.88 -2.14 0.62
C MET A 1 75.58 -1.80 -0.09
N GLU A 2 74.75 -2.82 -0.27
CA GLU A 2 73.43 -2.74 -0.92
C GLU A 2 72.43 -2.09 0.03
N ARG A 3 71.99 -0.86 -0.23
CA ARG A 3 70.92 -0.26 0.58
C ARG A 3 70.21 0.92 -0.08
N PHE A 4 69.93 0.89 -1.39
CA PHE A 4 69.17 2.00 -2.02
C PHE A 4 68.19 1.62 -3.15
N ALA A 5 67.96 0.34 -3.44
CA ALA A 5 67.04 -0.07 -4.53
C ALA A 5 65.58 -0.35 -4.09
N SER A 6 65.24 -0.23 -2.81
CA SER A 6 63.93 -0.67 -2.27
C SER A 6 62.86 0.43 -2.11
N SER A 7 63.16 1.70 -2.41
CA SER A 7 62.23 2.83 -2.16
C SER A 7 61.00 2.92 -3.10
N PRO A 8 61.11 2.72 -4.44
CA PRO A 8 59.94 2.86 -5.33
C PRO A 8 58.99 1.65 -5.30
N ILE A 9 59.53 0.45 -5.11
CA ILE A 9 58.75 -0.81 -5.09
C ILE A 9 57.87 -0.85 -3.83
N VAL A 10 58.39 -0.42 -2.68
CA VAL A 10 57.63 -0.36 -1.42
C VAL A 10 56.49 0.65 -1.51
N GLY A 11 56.72 1.81 -2.12
CA GLY A 11 55.66 2.81 -2.36
C GLY A 11 54.55 2.29 -3.26
N GLN A 12 54.89 1.64 -4.37
CA GLN A 12 53.90 1.02 -5.27
C GLN A 12 53.11 -0.10 -4.57
N ALA A 13 53.79 -0.95 -3.79
CA ALA A 13 53.13 -2.00 -3.01
C ALA A 13 52.13 -1.43 -1.99
N LEU A 14 52.47 -0.32 -1.32
CA LEU A 14 51.56 0.36 -0.38
C LEU A 14 50.32 0.95 -1.07
N VAL A 15 50.49 1.56 -2.26
CA VAL A 15 49.35 2.09 -3.03
C VAL A 15 48.43 0.98 -3.48
N ILE A 16 48.97 -0.14 -3.98
CA ILE A 16 48.18 -1.31 -4.37
C ILE A 16 47.46 -1.89 -3.16
N ALA A 17 48.15 -2.06 -2.03
CA ALA A 17 47.56 -2.56 -0.79
C ALA A 17 46.43 -1.65 -0.29
N ALA A 18 46.62 -0.34 -0.31
CA ALA A 18 45.58 0.63 0.05
C ALA A 18 44.38 0.55 -0.91
N GLY A 19 44.62 0.41 -2.21
CA GLY A 19 43.56 0.21 -3.21
C GLY A 19 42.77 -1.09 -2.99
N LEU A 20 43.46 -2.20 -2.74
CA LEU A 20 42.82 -3.48 -2.42
C LEU A 20 42.02 -3.42 -1.12
N PHE A 21 42.56 -2.77 -0.08
CA PHE A 21 41.85 -2.56 1.17
C PHE A 21 40.59 -1.71 0.96
N LEU A 22 40.68 -0.64 0.19
CA LEU A 22 39.54 0.22 -0.13
C LEU A 22 38.48 -0.52 -0.95
N LEU A 23 38.89 -1.33 -1.94
CA LEU A 23 37.99 -2.19 -2.71
C LEU A 23 37.31 -3.25 -1.84
N MET A 24 38.05 -3.89 -0.94
CA MET A 24 37.51 -4.89 -0.02
C MET A 24 36.52 -4.25 0.95
N PHE A 25 36.86 -3.08 1.51
CA PHE A 25 35.96 -2.30 2.37
C PHE A 25 34.69 -1.88 1.63
N MET A 26 34.81 -1.40 0.39
CA MET A 26 33.65 -1.06 -0.45
C MET A 26 32.79 -2.27 -0.76
N ALA A 27 33.39 -3.43 -1.05
CA ALA A 27 32.65 -4.66 -1.30
C ALA A 27 31.89 -5.13 -0.06
N GLU A 28 32.50 -5.07 1.12
CA GLU A 28 31.83 -5.37 2.39
C GLU A 28 30.72 -4.37 2.71
N PHE A 29 30.97 -3.08 2.50
CA PHE A 29 29.97 -2.02 2.69
C PHE A 29 28.73 -2.22 1.80
N VAL A 30 28.94 -2.49 0.51
CA VAL A 30 27.85 -2.77 -0.44
C VAL A 30 27.09 -4.04 -0.04
N ARG A 31 27.77 -5.11 0.37
CA ARG A 31 27.12 -6.35 0.82
C ARG A 31 26.30 -6.13 2.09
N SER A 32 26.84 -5.40 3.07
CA SER A 32 26.13 -5.06 4.32
C SER A 32 24.86 -4.26 4.03
N LYS A 33 24.95 -3.20 3.22
CA LYS A 33 23.77 -2.39 2.84
C LYS A 33 22.78 -3.14 1.98
N SER A 34 23.24 -3.99 1.05
CA SER A 34 22.34 -4.85 0.28
C SER A 34 21.60 -5.85 1.17
N GLY A 35 22.25 -6.40 2.20
CA GLY A 35 21.63 -7.30 3.17
C GLY A 35 20.53 -6.61 3.98
N GLU A 36 20.85 -5.45 4.58
CA GLU A 36 19.88 -4.63 5.33
C GLU A 36 18.64 -4.26 4.48
N LEU A 37 18.85 -3.90 3.21
CA LEU A 37 17.76 -3.55 2.29
C LEU A 37 16.86 -4.75 1.95
N ILE A 38 17.44 -5.93 1.76
CA ILE A 38 16.67 -7.16 1.48
C ILE A 38 15.84 -7.54 2.69
N GLU A 39 16.42 -7.51 3.89
CA GLU A 39 15.72 -7.81 5.14
C GLU A 39 14.57 -6.84 5.37
N ALA A 40 14.81 -5.53 5.22
CA ALA A 40 13.78 -4.51 5.34
C ALA A 40 12.64 -4.72 4.33
N ARG A 41 12.96 -5.03 3.07
CA ARG A 41 11.94 -5.33 2.04
C ARG A 41 11.14 -6.58 2.37
N MET A 42 11.78 -7.63 2.88
CA MET A 42 11.08 -8.86 3.28
C MET A 42 10.11 -8.60 4.43
N ASP A 43 10.50 -7.80 5.42
CA ASP A 43 9.61 -7.40 6.53
C ASP A 43 8.43 -6.56 6.03
N THR A 44 8.69 -5.55 5.18
CA THR A 44 7.62 -4.75 4.55
C THR A 44 6.65 -5.63 3.76
N LYS A 45 7.17 -6.53 2.92
CA LYS A 45 6.33 -7.43 2.11
C LYS A 45 5.50 -8.36 2.98
N ALA A 46 6.08 -8.95 4.03
CA ALA A 46 5.36 -9.85 4.93
C ALA A 46 4.22 -9.11 5.67
N LYS A 47 4.45 -7.86 6.09
CA LYS A 47 3.42 -7.00 6.68
C LYS A 47 2.33 -6.68 5.67
N ALA A 48 2.70 -6.32 4.45
CA ALA A 48 1.75 -6.04 3.37
C ALA A 48 0.86 -7.27 3.08
N ASP A 49 1.46 -8.45 2.92
CA ASP A 49 0.71 -9.69 2.66
C ASP A 49 -0.24 -10.05 3.81
N PHE A 50 0.18 -9.84 5.07
CA PHE A 50 -0.69 -10.01 6.23
C PHE A 50 -1.89 -9.06 6.19
N LEU A 51 -1.65 -7.77 5.98
CA LEU A 51 -2.71 -6.76 5.92
C LEU A 51 -3.67 -7.02 4.78
N LYS A 52 -3.17 -7.39 3.59
CA LYS A 52 -3.98 -7.76 2.42
C LYS A 52 -4.96 -8.88 2.75
N ASN A 53 -4.47 -9.96 3.37
CA ASN A 53 -5.31 -11.10 3.72
C ASN A 53 -6.37 -10.74 4.76
N VAL A 54 -5.98 -10.05 5.83
CA VAL A 54 -6.90 -9.60 6.87
C VAL A 54 -7.96 -8.66 6.28
N SER A 55 -7.57 -7.64 5.51
CA SER A 55 -8.54 -6.72 4.90
C SER A 55 -9.56 -7.45 4.04
N ARG A 56 -9.13 -8.39 3.17
CA ARG A 56 -10.04 -9.19 2.33
C ARG A 56 -11.01 -10.04 3.15
N GLU A 57 -10.54 -10.67 4.21
CA GLU A 57 -11.40 -11.46 5.10
C GLU A 57 -12.43 -10.61 5.84
N PHE A 58 -12.11 -9.35 6.15
CA PHE A 58 -13.02 -8.41 6.80
C PHE A 58 -14.01 -7.74 5.84
N LEU A 59 -13.67 -7.57 4.55
CA LEU A 59 -14.56 -6.95 3.57
C LEU A 59 -15.92 -7.64 3.50
N THR A 60 -15.93 -8.97 3.44
CA THR A 60 -17.16 -9.77 3.33
C THR A 60 -18.10 -9.59 4.53
N PRO A 61 -17.68 -9.83 5.80
CA PRO A 61 -18.56 -9.66 6.95
C PRO A 61 -19.00 -8.20 7.13
N VAL A 62 -18.13 -7.21 6.88
CA VAL A 62 -18.51 -5.79 6.96
C VAL A 62 -19.54 -5.42 5.89
N HIS A 63 -19.36 -5.89 4.66
CA HIS A 63 -20.32 -5.69 3.58
C HIS A 63 -21.67 -6.33 3.91
N LEU A 64 -21.68 -7.53 4.49
CA LEU A 64 -22.91 -8.17 4.95
C LEU A 64 -23.62 -7.34 6.03
N ILE A 65 -22.91 -6.83 7.04
CA ILE A 65 -23.52 -5.98 8.08
C ILE A 65 -24.14 -4.74 7.42
N LEU A 66 -23.39 -4.04 6.57
CA LEU A 66 -23.84 -2.84 5.86
C LEU A 66 -25.08 -3.11 5.01
N ALA A 67 -25.05 -4.14 4.17
CA ALA A 67 -26.13 -4.49 3.27
C ALA A 67 -27.40 -4.92 4.02
N ASN A 68 -27.26 -5.73 5.07
CA ASN A 68 -28.39 -6.15 5.89
C ASN A 68 -29.01 -4.96 6.66
N SER A 69 -28.20 -4.05 7.20
CA SER A 69 -28.70 -2.84 7.87
C SER A 69 -29.38 -1.88 6.90
N LYS A 70 -28.81 -1.66 5.70
CA LYS A 70 -29.46 -0.87 4.63
C LYS A 70 -30.79 -1.51 4.21
N ARG A 71 -30.84 -2.84 4.03
CA ARG A 71 -32.06 -3.57 3.68
C ARG A 71 -33.13 -3.49 4.79
N LEU A 72 -32.73 -3.55 6.05
CA LEU A 72 -33.65 -3.39 7.18
C LEU A 72 -34.29 -1.99 7.16
N MET A 73 -33.48 -0.95 6.98
CA MET A 73 -33.98 0.43 6.85
C MET A 73 -34.89 0.59 5.63
N ALA A 74 -34.58 -0.02 4.49
CA ALA A 74 -35.38 0.11 3.28
C ALA A 74 -36.71 -0.65 3.35
N SER A 75 -36.75 -1.83 3.98
CA SER A 75 -37.92 -2.73 3.96
C SER A 75 -38.82 -2.64 5.20
N GLN A 76 -38.31 -2.15 6.33
CA GLN A 76 -39.01 -2.21 7.61
C GLN A 76 -38.90 -0.93 8.44
N SER A 77 -38.52 0.21 7.84
CA SER A 77 -38.39 1.49 8.57
C SER A 77 -39.64 1.81 9.40
N ASP A 78 -40.83 1.65 8.81
CA ASP A 78 -42.11 1.98 9.44
C ASP A 78 -42.46 1.07 10.62
N LYS A 79 -41.79 -0.08 10.74
CA LYS A 79 -41.94 -1.03 11.85
C LYS A 79 -40.95 -0.78 12.99
N LEU A 80 -39.97 0.09 12.78
CA LEU A 80 -38.97 0.46 13.78
C LEU A 80 -39.42 1.71 14.53
N ASP A 81 -39.22 1.72 15.84
CA ASP A 81 -39.36 2.94 16.62
C ASP A 81 -38.19 3.92 16.35
N GLU A 82 -38.36 5.18 16.75
CA GLU A 82 -37.35 6.22 16.52
C GLU A 82 -35.97 5.91 17.15
N PRO A 83 -35.88 5.35 18.37
CA PRO A 83 -34.61 4.86 18.91
C PRO A 83 -33.94 3.79 18.03
N ALA A 84 -34.67 2.76 17.58
CA ALA A 84 -34.13 1.70 16.76
C ALA A 84 -33.64 2.24 15.40
N LYS A 85 -34.41 3.14 14.76
CA LYS A 85 -33.97 3.81 13.52
C LYS A 85 -32.64 4.53 13.70
N ARG A 86 -32.45 5.26 14.81
CA ARG A 86 -31.19 5.96 15.11
C ARG A 86 -30.03 4.98 15.30
N HIS A 87 -30.26 3.85 15.97
CA HIS A 87 -29.25 2.81 16.14
C HIS A 87 -28.86 2.16 14.80
N VAL A 88 -29.82 1.76 13.98
CA VAL A 88 -29.53 1.16 12.66
C VAL A 88 -28.84 2.15 11.75
N THR A 89 -29.25 3.43 11.75
CA THR A 89 -28.57 4.51 11.02
C THR A 89 -27.10 4.65 11.46
N THR A 90 -26.84 4.55 12.76
CA THR A 90 -25.48 4.57 13.30
C THR A 90 -24.68 3.36 12.82
N VAL A 91 -25.25 2.15 12.85
CA VAL A 91 -24.61 0.93 12.34
C VAL A 91 -24.26 1.10 10.86
N ILE A 92 -25.19 1.56 10.03
CA ILE A 92 -24.92 1.82 8.60
C ILE A 92 -23.73 2.77 8.45
N LYS A 93 -23.74 3.91 9.14
CA LYS A 93 -22.66 4.90 9.05
C LYS A 93 -21.30 4.34 9.48
N GLN A 94 -21.25 3.55 10.55
CA GLN A 94 -19.99 2.97 11.02
C GLN A 94 -19.51 1.81 10.13
N SER A 95 -20.41 0.96 9.66
CA SER A 95 -20.07 -0.12 8.73
C SER A 95 -19.59 0.41 7.38
N ASP A 96 -20.19 1.49 6.87
CA ASP A 96 -19.76 2.16 5.64
C ASP A 96 -18.36 2.78 5.82
N ARG A 97 -18.13 3.48 6.94
CA ARG A 97 -16.80 4.00 7.28
C ARG A 97 -15.74 2.89 7.41
N LEU A 98 -16.08 1.79 8.08
CA LEU A 98 -15.17 0.67 8.26
C LEU A 98 -14.87 -0.03 6.94
N HIS A 99 -15.88 -0.18 6.07
CA HIS A 99 -15.73 -0.73 4.74
C HIS A 99 -14.69 0.05 3.92
N ASN A 100 -14.81 1.38 3.92
CA ASN A 100 -13.86 2.25 3.21
C ASN A 100 -12.45 2.14 3.79
N LEU A 101 -12.31 2.12 5.13
CA LEU A 101 -11.01 1.95 5.78
C LEU A 101 -10.34 0.60 5.43
N MET A 102 -11.13 -0.48 5.31
CA MET A 102 -10.62 -1.79 4.89
C MET A 102 -10.21 -1.82 3.43
N TYR A 103 -10.92 -1.09 2.57
CA TYR A 103 -10.53 -0.89 1.18
C TYR A 103 -9.22 -0.11 1.07
N ASP A 104 -9.10 1.03 1.77
CA ASP A 104 -7.87 1.83 1.77
C ASP A 104 -6.66 1.01 2.25
N LEU A 105 -6.85 0.19 3.30
CA LEU A 105 -5.80 -0.67 3.83
C LEU A 105 -5.44 -1.81 2.87
N LEU A 106 -6.42 -2.37 2.16
CA LEU A 106 -6.18 -3.39 1.13
C LEU A 106 -5.37 -2.81 -0.03
N GLU A 107 -5.75 -1.63 -0.51
CA GLU A 107 -5.06 -0.96 -1.62
C GLU A 107 -3.60 -0.66 -1.25
N MET A 108 -3.37 -0.11 -0.05
CA MET A 108 -2.01 0.09 0.46
C MET A 108 -1.20 -1.22 0.51
N ALA A 109 -1.81 -2.30 1.01
CA ALA A 109 -1.15 -3.60 1.11
C ALA A 109 -0.86 -4.24 -0.26
N GLU A 110 -1.73 -4.05 -1.25
CA GLU A 110 -1.50 -4.50 -2.62
C GLU A 110 -0.35 -3.73 -3.29
N LEU A 111 -0.24 -2.43 -3.03
CA LEU A 111 0.88 -1.60 -3.50
C LEU A 111 2.21 -2.01 -2.87
N GLU A 112 2.23 -2.33 -1.58
CA GLU A 112 3.47 -2.67 -0.85
C GLU A 112 3.93 -4.13 -1.02
N SER A 113 3.06 -5.02 -1.48
CA SER A 113 3.38 -6.46 -1.62
C SER A 113 4.18 -6.82 -2.89
N ASP A 114 4.55 -5.83 -3.71
CA ASP A 114 5.06 -6.02 -5.09
C ASP A 114 4.11 -6.91 -5.95
N SER A 115 2.84 -7.02 -5.57
CA SER A 115 1.85 -7.93 -6.21
C SER A 115 0.80 -7.21 -7.05
N PHE A 116 0.91 -5.90 -7.19
CA PHE A 116 0.06 -5.11 -8.06
C PHE A 116 0.51 -5.29 -9.53
N GLU A 117 -0.21 -6.13 -10.27
CA GLU A 117 -0.09 -6.23 -11.72
C GLU A 117 -1.30 -5.52 -12.36
N PRO A 118 -1.11 -4.35 -12.99
CA PRO A 118 -2.20 -3.68 -13.68
C PRO A 118 -2.65 -4.51 -14.89
N GLU A 119 -3.93 -4.85 -14.95
CA GLU A 119 -4.55 -5.46 -16.13
C GLU A 119 -4.94 -4.36 -17.12
N PHE A 120 -4.33 -4.37 -18.31
CA PHE A 120 -4.62 -3.41 -19.37
C PHE A 120 -5.70 -3.94 -20.32
N GLU A 121 -6.77 -3.18 -20.47
CA GLU A 121 -7.85 -3.47 -21.42
C GLU A 121 -8.19 -2.26 -22.29
N LEU A 122 -8.85 -2.51 -23.43
CA LEU A 122 -9.38 -1.45 -24.30
C LEU A 122 -10.62 -0.84 -23.63
N VAL A 123 -10.53 0.44 -23.24
CA VAL A 123 -11.62 1.17 -22.60
C VAL A 123 -12.25 2.15 -23.58
N GLU A 124 -13.58 2.18 -23.66
CA GLU A 124 -14.31 3.20 -24.41
C GLU A 124 -14.38 4.48 -23.58
N MET A 125 -13.63 5.50 -24.01
CA MET A 125 -13.41 6.72 -23.23
C MET A 125 -14.69 7.53 -23.00
N THR A 126 -15.68 7.46 -23.90
CA THR A 126 -16.94 8.20 -23.76
C THR A 126 -17.75 7.68 -22.58
N ASN A 127 -17.88 6.37 -22.47
CA ASN A 127 -18.56 5.67 -21.37
C ASN A 127 -17.82 5.91 -20.05
N PHE A 128 -16.49 5.72 -20.04
CA PHE A 128 -15.69 5.93 -18.84
C PHE A 128 -15.83 7.37 -18.29
N LEU A 129 -15.72 8.38 -19.16
CA LEU A 129 -15.90 9.77 -18.76
C LEU A 129 -17.35 10.08 -18.35
N GLY A 130 -18.34 9.43 -18.97
CA GLY A 130 -19.74 9.52 -18.59
C GLY A 130 -20.01 8.99 -17.18
N GLU A 131 -19.41 7.85 -16.83
CA GLU A 131 -19.48 7.27 -15.48
C GLU A 131 -18.83 8.19 -14.44
N ILE A 132 -17.63 8.71 -14.73
CA ILE A 132 -16.94 9.68 -13.87
C ILE A 132 -17.82 10.92 -13.64
N LYS A 133 -18.43 11.46 -14.70
CA LYS A 133 -19.33 12.62 -14.60
C LYS A 133 -20.53 12.31 -13.69
N ASN A 134 -21.16 11.15 -13.86
CA ASN A 134 -22.31 10.76 -13.05
C ASN A 134 -21.93 10.56 -11.58
N LEU A 135 -20.77 9.96 -11.31
CA LEU A 135 -20.23 9.77 -9.97
C LEU A 135 -19.96 11.12 -9.27
N MET A 136 -19.41 12.08 -10.00
CA MET A 136 -19.01 13.38 -9.44
C MET A 136 -20.16 14.40 -9.36
N SER A 137 -21.22 14.23 -10.15
CA SER A 137 -22.35 15.18 -10.24
C SER A 137 -22.94 15.59 -8.88
N PRO A 138 -23.19 14.66 -7.93
CA PRO A 138 -23.72 15.05 -6.62
C PRO A 138 -22.80 16.02 -5.86
N SER A 139 -21.48 15.78 -5.86
CA SER A 139 -20.50 16.64 -5.18
C SER A 139 -20.27 17.97 -5.91
N VAL A 140 -20.40 17.99 -7.25
CA VAL A 140 -20.32 19.22 -8.06
C VAL A 140 -21.52 20.12 -7.76
N MET A 141 -22.72 19.56 -7.72
CA MET A 141 -23.95 20.28 -7.37
C MET A 141 -23.91 20.81 -5.93
N GLU A 142 -23.48 19.99 -4.97
CA GLU A 142 -23.32 20.40 -3.56
C GLU A 142 -22.39 21.61 -3.40
N LYS A 143 -21.38 21.71 -4.26
CA LYS A 143 -20.39 22.81 -4.25
C LYS A 143 -20.72 23.97 -5.18
N GLY A 144 -21.81 23.91 -5.95
CA GLY A 144 -22.22 24.97 -6.88
C GLY A 144 -21.25 25.18 -8.04
N LEU A 145 -20.60 24.12 -8.52
CA LEU A 145 -19.58 24.15 -9.58
C LEU A 145 -20.11 23.70 -10.96
N GLU A 146 -21.42 23.83 -11.20
CA GLU A 146 -22.06 23.50 -12.50
C GLU A 146 -21.63 24.41 -13.65
#